data_AF-A0A2N3VIY6-F1
#
_entry.id   AF-A0A2N3VIY6-F1
#
_cell.length_a   1.000
_cell.length_b   1.000
_cell.length_c   1.000
_cell.angle_alpha   90.00
_cell.angle_beta   90.00
_cell.angle_gamma   90.00
#
_symmetry.space_group_name_H-M   'P 1'
#
loop_
_entity.id
_entity.type
_entity.pdbx_description
1 polymer ?
#
loop_
_entity_poly.entity_id
_entity_poly.type
_entity_poly.pdbx_seq_one_letter_code
_entity_poly.pdbx_strand_id
1 'polypeptide(L)'
;MSTARFPLLIRGLRNLRRAPDLDALRAARSPSELAALALIPAGRNLGIAVGLLPAALRAEATAALLACRVLDAFEDLSDRAVAAGAVLAAADYLNGTSDTLPQALPALEGKIRDSEAVDRVLAERIADIRALLAALPEQGRERVGQVLTDVGRVMARNIDAPLTRVAYSEGVLGRITHYACALVAEDVLPEADLRELTGCVAVIAQSANDLRDNEFAIYGAADREELTRMVMLRQLTPALGGFALLAKLGPGTPSLGARAAMAYMTITTSAFLCGAVDAPAAFRRPVAAATLAAASSVYWTKMLERVRRSGDAAIHQMLDASPDFTTGSASASQVLGAGDLASTETSLMPLIVDTTFALVHTLPEGRLTGELSDSAIRTMMIADHLAFGAMERVPSHEPDAIRALATRLQLAALDNSSHP
;
A
#
# COMPACT_ATOMS: atom_id res chain seq x y z
N MET A 1 -15.32 24.13 0.65
CA MET A 1 -15.40 23.14 -0.45
C MET A 1 -16.30 23.73 -1.53
N SER A 2 -15.83 23.90 -2.77
CA SER A 2 -16.67 24.42 -3.87
C SER A 2 -17.82 23.45 -4.18
N THR A 3 -19.00 23.98 -4.47
CA THR A 3 -20.27 23.29 -4.76
C THR A 3 -20.17 22.26 -5.89
N ALA A 4 -19.21 22.39 -6.81
CA ALA A 4 -18.96 21.43 -7.89
C ALA A 4 -18.26 20.13 -7.45
N ARG A 5 -17.65 20.08 -6.25
CA ARG A 5 -16.88 18.91 -5.76
C ARG A 5 -17.77 17.85 -5.10
N PHE A 6 -18.85 18.28 -4.47
CA PHE A 6 -19.74 17.42 -3.70
C PHE A 6 -20.51 16.41 -4.57
N PRO A 7 -21.06 16.80 -5.75
CA PRO A 7 -21.72 15.86 -6.65
C PRO A 7 -20.79 14.78 -7.20
N LEU A 8 -19.53 15.13 -7.53
CA LEU A 8 -18.53 14.16 -8.01
C LEU A 8 -18.16 13.14 -6.93
N LEU A 9 -17.99 13.59 -5.69
CA LEU A 9 -17.70 12.73 -4.55
C LEU A 9 -18.87 11.79 -4.23
N ILE A 10 -20.11 12.30 -4.22
CA ILE A 10 -21.32 11.49 -4.02
C ILE A 10 -21.46 10.46 -5.14
N ARG A 11 -21.27 10.87 -6.40
CA ARG A 11 -21.31 9.96 -7.55
C ARG A 11 -20.24 8.87 -7.42
N GLY A 12 -19.02 9.23 -7.03
CA GLY A 12 -17.94 8.28 -6.80
C GLY A 12 -18.26 7.27 -5.71
N LEU A 13 -18.73 7.72 -4.55
CA LEU A 13 -19.13 6.83 -3.45
C LEU A 13 -20.30 5.91 -3.82
N ARG A 14 -21.29 6.44 -4.57
CA ARG A 14 -22.45 5.66 -5.03
C ARG A 14 -22.07 4.58 -6.03
N ASN A 15 -21.04 4.83 -6.83
CA ASN A 15 -20.60 3.94 -7.91
C ASN A 15 -19.45 3.02 -7.52
N LEU A 16 -18.79 3.23 -6.37
CA LEU A 16 -17.63 2.45 -5.91
C LEU A 16 -17.86 0.92 -5.87
N ARG A 17 -19.11 0.48 -5.70
CA ARG A 17 -19.51 -0.93 -5.63
C ARG A 17 -20.53 -1.35 -6.70
N ARG A 18 -20.73 -0.51 -7.72
CA ARG A 18 -21.64 -0.82 -8.83
C ARG A 18 -20.83 -1.40 -10.00
N ALA A 19 -21.43 -2.35 -10.71
CA ALA A 19 -20.87 -2.84 -11.95
C ALA A 19 -20.65 -1.65 -12.93
N PRO A 20 -19.54 -1.62 -13.66
CA PRO A 20 -19.23 -0.57 -14.62
C PRO A 20 -20.20 -0.61 -15.80
N ASP A 21 -20.59 0.58 -16.27
CA ASP A 21 -21.36 0.73 -17.52
C ASP A 21 -20.37 0.76 -18.70
N LEU A 22 -20.04 -0.42 -19.21
CA LEU A 22 -19.05 -0.59 -20.29
C LEU A 22 -19.54 0.03 -21.61
N ASP A 23 -20.85 0.01 -21.85
CA ASP A 23 -21.43 0.59 -23.06
C ASP A 23 -21.32 2.12 -23.03
N ALA A 24 -21.57 2.75 -21.87
CA ALA A 24 -21.33 4.18 -21.69
C ALA A 24 -19.84 4.54 -21.86
N LEU A 25 -18.92 3.71 -21.36
CA LEU A 25 -17.48 3.93 -21.56
C LEU A 25 -17.11 3.89 -23.03
N ARG A 26 -17.59 2.88 -23.78
CA ARG A 26 -17.34 2.77 -25.22
C ARG A 26 -18.01 3.89 -26.01
N ALA A 27 -19.19 4.34 -25.60
CA ALA A 27 -19.95 5.40 -26.24
C ALA A 27 -19.51 6.82 -25.87
N ALA A 28 -18.53 6.98 -24.98
CA ALA A 28 -18.03 8.29 -24.57
C ALA A 28 -17.54 9.10 -25.78
N ARG A 29 -18.06 10.33 -25.93
CA ARG A 29 -17.90 11.18 -27.13
C ARG A 29 -16.62 12.00 -27.11
N SER A 30 -15.93 12.07 -25.98
CA SER A 30 -14.68 12.81 -25.83
C SER A 30 -13.76 12.15 -24.79
N PRO A 31 -12.44 12.43 -24.85
CA PRO A 31 -11.49 11.95 -23.84
C PRO A 31 -11.88 12.35 -22.41
N SER A 32 -12.35 13.58 -22.22
CA SER A 32 -12.78 14.09 -20.91
C SER A 32 -14.03 13.37 -20.39
N GLU A 33 -14.97 13.03 -21.27
CA GLU A 33 -16.15 12.25 -20.90
C GLU A 33 -15.77 10.81 -20.53
N LEU A 34 -14.89 10.18 -21.32
CA LEU A 34 -14.34 8.86 -21.01
C LEU A 34 -13.67 8.87 -19.63
N ALA A 35 -12.80 9.84 -19.36
CA ALA A 35 -12.12 9.97 -18.07
C ALA A 35 -13.10 10.11 -16.90
N ALA A 36 -14.15 10.92 -17.05
CA ALA A 36 -15.15 11.13 -16.01
C ALA A 36 -15.97 9.86 -15.72
N LEU A 37 -16.22 9.03 -16.74
CA LEU A 37 -16.91 7.75 -16.59
C LEU A 37 -15.99 6.66 -16.03
N ALA A 38 -14.72 6.64 -16.44
CA ALA A 38 -13.76 5.58 -16.12
C ALA A 38 -13.06 5.75 -14.76
N LEU A 39 -12.90 6.98 -14.26
CA LEU A 39 -12.04 7.26 -13.09
C LEU A 39 -12.39 6.41 -11.86
N ILE A 40 -13.68 6.25 -11.57
CA ILE A 40 -14.14 5.50 -10.39
C ILE A 40 -14.13 3.99 -10.64
N PRO A 41 -14.66 3.46 -11.76
CA PRO A 41 -14.52 2.05 -12.08
C PRO A 41 -13.08 1.55 -12.15
N ALA A 42 -12.18 2.32 -12.76
CA ALA A 42 -10.78 1.94 -12.94
C ALA A 42 -9.96 2.15 -11.65
N GLY A 43 -10.14 3.29 -10.97
CA GLY A 43 -9.33 3.67 -9.80
C GLY A 43 -9.94 3.31 -8.45
N ARG A 44 -11.23 2.98 -8.36
CA ARG A 44 -11.97 2.72 -7.11
C ARG A 44 -11.72 3.80 -6.04
N ASN A 45 -11.14 3.44 -4.89
CA ASN A 45 -10.80 4.37 -3.82
C ASN A 45 -9.77 5.42 -4.28
N LEU A 46 -8.81 5.03 -5.14
CA LEU A 46 -7.85 5.96 -5.72
C LEU A 46 -8.56 6.97 -6.64
N GLY A 47 -9.57 6.53 -7.40
CA GLY A 47 -10.41 7.44 -8.21
C GLY A 47 -11.14 8.48 -7.35
N ILE A 48 -11.62 8.08 -6.16
CA ILE A 48 -12.20 9.02 -5.17
C ILE A 48 -11.13 9.98 -4.65
N ALA A 49 -9.93 9.48 -4.33
CA ALA A 49 -8.82 10.29 -3.85
C ALA A 49 -8.36 11.33 -4.90
N VAL A 50 -8.27 10.94 -6.17
CA VAL A 50 -8.03 11.88 -7.30
C VAL A 50 -9.11 12.95 -7.37
N GLY A 51 -10.38 12.58 -7.13
CA GLY A 51 -11.48 13.54 -7.05
C GLY A 51 -11.36 14.60 -5.94
N LEU A 52 -10.59 14.32 -4.88
CA LEU A 52 -10.33 15.25 -3.77
C LEU A 52 -9.20 16.25 -4.08
N LEU A 53 -8.38 15.98 -5.09
CA LEU A 53 -7.26 16.85 -5.47
C LEU A 53 -7.73 18.22 -6.00
N PRO A 54 -6.89 19.27 -5.90
CA PRO A 54 -7.08 20.53 -6.60
C PRO A 54 -7.24 20.32 -8.11
N ALA A 55 -7.95 21.22 -8.80
CA ALA A 55 -8.28 21.05 -10.21
C ALA A 55 -7.05 20.85 -11.11
N ALA A 56 -5.97 21.59 -10.87
CA ALA A 56 -4.71 21.48 -11.60
C ALA A 56 -4.09 20.07 -11.46
N LEU A 57 -3.95 19.58 -10.23
CA LEU A 57 -3.36 18.26 -9.95
C LEU A 57 -4.28 17.10 -10.37
N ARG A 58 -5.59 17.31 -10.31
CA ARG A 58 -6.59 16.28 -10.64
C ARG A 58 -6.55 15.88 -12.11
N ALA A 59 -6.33 16.81 -13.03
CA ALA A 59 -6.23 16.49 -14.45
C ALA A 59 -5.02 15.58 -14.73
N GLU A 60 -3.86 15.96 -14.19
CA GLU A 60 -2.62 15.19 -14.28
C GLU A 60 -2.77 13.80 -13.63
N ALA A 61 -3.28 13.73 -12.40
CA ALA A 61 -3.49 12.47 -11.71
C ALA A 61 -4.53 11.56 -12.39
N THR A 62 -5.56 12.14 -13.02
CA THR A 62 -6.55 11.37 -13.80
C THR A 62 -5.90 10.74 -15.03
N ALA A 63 -5.14 11.53 -15.79
CA ALA A 63 -4.46 11.04 -16.99
C ALA A 63 -3.41 9.98 -16.63
N ALA A 64 -2.60 10.22 -15.59
CA ALA A 64 -1.61 9.27 -15.08
C ALA A 64 -2.26 7.94 -14.65
N LEU A 65 -3.35 8.00 -13.88
CA LEU A 65 -4.06 6.80 -13.43
C LEU A 65 -4.58 6.00 -14.62
N LEU A 66 -5.30 6.63 -15.54
CA LEU A 66 -5.88 5.93 -16.67
C LEU A 66 -4.82 5.37 -17.62
N ALA A 67 -3.71 6.08 -17.80
CA ALA A 67 -2.57 5.59 -18.57
C ALA A 67 -1.90 4.37 -17.92
N CYS A 68 -1.72 4.37 -16.59
CA CYS A 68 -1.23 3.18 -15.88
C CYS A 68 -2.20 1.99 -16.04
N ARG A 69 -3.52 2.23 -15.98
CA ARG A 69 -4.53 1.18 -16.21
C ARG A 69 -4.52 0.62 -17.63
N VAL A 70 -4.12 1.42 -18.63
CA VAL A 70 -3.86 0.91 -19.98
C VAL A 70 -2.65 -0.02 -19.98
N LEU A 71 -1.56 0.34 -19.27
CA LEU A 71 -0.40 -0.55 -19.17
C LEU A 71 -0.77 -1.87 -18.46
N ASP A 72 -1.52 -1.82 -17.36
CA ASP A 72 -2.06 -3.00 -16.68
C ASP A 72 -2.86 -3.88 -17.65
N ALA A 73 -3.69 -3.28 -18.52
CA ALA A 73 -4.47 -4.02 -19.52
C ALA A 73 -3.56 -4.82 -20.48
N PHE A 74 -2.45 -4.22 -20.91
CA PHE A 74 -1.49 -4.90 -21.78
C PHE A 74 -0.64 -5.93 -21.04
N GLU A 75 -0.36 -5.73 -19.74
CA GLU A 75 0.33 -6.72 -18.90
C GLU A 75 -0.54 -7.96 -18.66
N ASP A 76 -1.80 -7.75 -18.27
CA ASP A 76 -2.67 -8.82 -17.78
C ASP A 76 -3.45 -9.54 -18.88
N LEU A 77 -3.82 -8.83 -19.97
CA LEU A 77 -4.75 -9.36 -20.98
C LEU A 77 -4.06 -9.76 -22.29
N SER A 78 -2.78 -9.49 -22.46
CA SER A 78 -2.03 -9.94 -23.65
C SER A 78 -1.59 -11.39 -23.50
N ASP A 79 -1.38 -12.06 -24.64
CA ASP A 79 -0.71 -13.36 -24.63
C ASP A 79 0.70 -13.21 -24.04
N ARG A 80 1.06 -14.12 -23.12
CA ARG A 80 2.33 -14.05 -22.38
C ARG A 80 3.56 -13.92 -23.29
N ALA A 81 3.51 -14.52 -24.49
CA ALA A 81 4.59 -14.50 -25.47
C ALA A 81 4.87 -13.10 -26.05
N VAL A 82 3.90 -12.18 -26.03
CA VAL A 82 4.02 -10.82 -26.59
C VAL A 82 3.79 -9.72 -25.56
N ALA A 83 3.32 -10.04 -24.35
CA ALA A 83 2.93 -9.08 -23.33
C ALA A 83 4.02 -8.07 -22.99
N ALA A 84 5.29 -8.50 -22.86
CA ALA A 84 6.40 -7.59 -22.56
C ALA A 84 6.57 -6.52 -23.65
N GLY A 85 6.56 -6.92 -24.92
CA GLY A 85 6.63 -6.01 -26.06
C GLY A 85 5.39 -5.13 -26.18
N ALA A 86 4.20 -5.66 -25.88
CA ALA A 86 2.94 -4.92 -25.94
C ALA A 86 2.88 -3.80 -24.90
N VAL A 87 3.34 -4.05 -23.66
CA VAL A 87 3.42 -3.03 -22.60
C VAL A 87 4.37 -1.91 -22.99
N LEU A 88 5.56 -2.23 -23.51
CA LEU A 88 6.53 -1.22 -23.96
C LEU A 88 5.98 -0.40 -25.13
N ALA A 89 5.36 -1.05 -26.12
CA ALA A 89 4.72 -0.34 -27.24
C ALA A 89 3.59 0.58 -26.78
N ALA A 90 2.79 0.17 -25.79
CA ALA A 90 1.75 1.00 -25.20
C ALA A 90 2.34 2.22 -24.46
N ALA A 91 3.41 2.02 -23.68
CA ALA A 91 4.10 3.12 -23.01
C ALA A 91 4.69 4.13 -24.01
N ASP A 92 5.37 3.65 -25.07
CA ASP A 92 5.93 4.49 -26.12
C ASP A 92 4.84 5.25 -26.89
N TYR A 93 3.71 4.61 -27.17
CA TYR A 93 2.56 5.26 -27.81
C TYR A 93 1.96 6.35 -26.92
N LEU A 94 1.71 6.06 -25.63
CA LEU A 94 1.14 7.01 -24.68
C LEU A 94 2.06 8.22 -24.46
N ASN A 95 3.37 8.01 -24.46
CA ASN A 95 4.39 9.06 -24.36
C ASN A 95 4.56 9.86 -25.65
N GLY A 96 3.97 9.42 -26.76
CA GLY A 96 4.17 10.02 -28.07
C GLY A 96 5.57 9.82 -28.66
N THR A 97 6.33 8.88 -28.11
CA THR A 97 7.61 8.42 -28.69
C THR A 97 7.36 7.63 -29.98
N SER A 98 6.21 6.96 -30.07
CA SER A 98 5.75 6.26 -31.27
C SER A 98 4.34 6.70 -31.66
N ASP A 99 4.10 6.80 -32.97
CA ASP A 99 2.75 6.99 -33.53
C ASP A 99 2.08 5.65 -33.90
N THR A 100 2.79 4.54 -33.73
CA THR A 100 2.26 3.20 -34.02
C THR A 100 1.42 2.73 -32.84
N LEU A 101 0.15 2.39 -33.10
CA LEU A 101 -0.71 1.78 -32.09
C LEU A 101 -0.15 0.41 -31.65
N PRO A 102 -0.20 0.09 -30.34
CA PRO A 102 0.13 -1.26 -29.89
C PRO A 102 -0.84 -2.28 -30.49
N GLN A 103 -0.40 -3.53 -30.57
CA GLN A 103 -1.23 -4.63 -31.06
C GLN A 103 -2.51 -4.73 -30.22
N ALA A 104 -3.65 -4.91 -30.87
CA ALA A 104 -4.93 -5.04 -30.17
C ALA A 104 -4.93 -6.26 -29.23
N LEU A 105 -5.52 -6.10 -28.05
CA LEU A 105 -5.70 -7.19 -27.09
C LEU A 105 -6.59 -8.30 -27.69
N PRO A 106 -6.29 -9.58 -27.43
CA PRO A 106 -7.09 -10.71 -27.91
C PRO A 106 -8.53 -10.61 -27.40
N ALA A 107 -9.50 -11.27 -28.05
CA ALA A 107 -10.86 -11.34 -27.50
C ALA A 107 -10.84 -12.04 -26.12
N LEU A 108 -11.59 -11.52 -25.15
CA LEU A 108 -11.67 -12.18 -23.84
C LEU A 108 -12.54 -13.43 -23.93
N GLU A 109 -12.02 -14.55 -23.44
CA GLU A 109 -12.76 -15.79 -23.27
C GLU A 109 -13.09 -16.00 -21.78
N GLY A 110 -14.33 -16.35 -21.46
CA GLY A 110 -14.75 -16.69 -20.10
C GLY A 110 -15.28 -15.53 -19.25
N LYS A 111 -15.33 -15.74 -17.93
CA LYS A 111 -15.88 -14.79 -16.95
C LYS A 111 -14.81 -13.78 -16.53
N ILE A 112 -15.01 -12.53 -16.92
CA ILE A 112 -14.04 -11.44 -16.74
C ILE A 112 -14.36 -10.69 -15.43
N ARG A 113 -13.32 -10.21 -14.73
CA ARG A 113 -13.51 -9.32 -13.58
C ARG A 113 -13.93 -7.93 -14.07
N ASP A 114 -14.83 -7.26 -13.35
CA ASP A 114 -15.29 -5.90 -13.72
C ASP A 114 -14.12 -4.91 -13.96
N SER A 115 -13.01 -5.04 -13.22
CA SER A 115 -11.82 -4.22 -13.41
C SER A 115 -11.12 -4.47 -14.75
N GLU A 116 -10.93 -5.74 -15.14
CA GLU A 116 -10.31 -6.11 -16.42
C GLU A 116 -11.17 -5.65 -17.60
N ALA A 117 -12.49 -5.72 -17.46
CA ALA A 117 -13.41 -5.24 -18.48
C ALA A 117 -13.28 -3.72 -18.70
N VAL A 118 -13.05 -2.95 -17.63
CA VAL A 118 -12.77 -1.51 -17.72
C VAL A 118 -11.41 -1.26 -18.35
N ASP A 119 -10.38 -1.96 -17.90
CA ASP A 119 -9.01 -1.80 -18.42
C ASP A 119 -8.94 -2.11 -19.92
N ARG A 120 -9.65 -3.15 -20.37
CA ARG A 120 -9.81 -3.46 -21.79
C ARG A 120 -10.42 -2.28 -22.55
N VAL A 121 -11.52 -1.70 -22.08
CA VAL A 121 -12.14 -0.55 -22.77
C VAL A 121 -11.18 0.64 -22.81
N LEU A 122 -10.38 0.85 -21.76
CA LEU A 122 -9.35 1.89 -21.75
C LEU A 122 -8.25 1.62 -22.79
N ALA A 123 -7.82 0.36 -22.96
CA ALA A 123 -6.86 -0.04 -23.99
C ALA A 123 -7.43 0.08 -25.41
N GLU A 124 -8.69 -0.31 -25.63
CA GLU A 124 -9.42 -0.09 -26.89
C GLU A 124 -9.51 1.42 -27.23
N ARG A 125 -9.59 2.26 -26.20
CA ARG A 125 -9.67 3.73 -26.29
C ARG A 125 -8.33 4.40 -25.98
N ILE A 126 -7.18 3.73 -26.18
CA ILE A 126 -5.85 4.25 -25.83
C ILE A 126 -5.55 5.61 -26.48
N ALA A 127 -6.07 5.88 -27.68
CA ALA A 127 -5.92 7.17 -28.35
C ALA A 127 -6.56 8.33 -27.56
N ASP A 128 -7.70 8.11 -26.90
CA ASP A 128 -8.31 9.12 -26.03
C ASP A 128 -7.46 9.34 -24.77
N ILE A 129 -6.85 8.28 -24.23
CA ILE A 129 -5.94 8.41 -23.08
C ILE A 129 -4.68 9.19 -23.46
N ARG A 130 -4.12 8.93 -24.65
CA ARG A 130 -3.02 9.73 -25.20
C ARG A 130 -3.43 11.20 -25.39
N ALA A 131 -4.67 11.46 -25.82
CA ALA A 131 -5.18 12.83 -25.94
C ALA A 131 -5.30 13.55 -24.58
N LEU A 132 -5.68 12.83 -23.51
CA LEU A 132 -5.67 13.37 -22.14
C LEU A 132 -4.25 13.76 -21.71
N LEU A 133 -3.26 12.89 -21.98
CA LEU A 133 -1.85 13.18 -21.69
C LEU A 133 -1.35 14.39 -22.49
N ALA A 134 -1.64 14.44 -23.79
CA ALA A 134 -1.23 15.54 -24.66
C ALA A 134 -1.77 16.91 -24.22
N ALA A 135 -2.96 16.93 -23.59
CA ALA A 135 -3.62 18.12 -23.07
C ALA A 135 -3.01 18.65 -21.76
N LEU A 136 -2.11 17.89 -21.10
CA LEU A 136 -1.43 18.35 -19.89
C LEU A 136 -0.40 19.45 -20.23
N PRO A 137 -0.09 20.34 -19.27
CA PRO A 137 1.09 21.19 -19.36
C PRO A 137 2.37 20.37 -19.56
N GLU A 138 3.36 20.94 -20.23
CA GLU A 138 4.62 20.27 -20.59
C GLU A 138 5.26 19.53 -19.41
N GLN A 139 5.43 20.19 -18.26
CA GLN A 139 5.97 19.57 -17.06
C GLN A 139 5.15 18.37 -16.57
N GLY A 140 3.82 18.44 -16.67
CA GLY A 140 2.94 17.33 -16.31
C GLY A 140 3.09 16.16 -17.28
N ARG A 141 3.26 16.44 -18.58
CA ARG A 141 3.55 15.40 -19.59
C ARG A 141 4.87 14.72 -19.34
N GLU A 142 5.92 15.47 -19.03
CA GLU A 142 7.25 14.94 -18.72
C GLU A 142 7.21 14.03 -17.48
N ARG A 143 6.62 14.50 -16.37
CA ARG A 143 6.48 13.71 -15.16
C ARG A 143 5.73 12.40 -15.39
N VAL A 144 4.55 12.49 -16.01
CA VAL A 144 3.75 11.29 -16.28
C VAL A 144 4.45 10.36 -17.26
N GLY A 145 5.09 10.90 -18.30
CA GLY A 145 5.79 10.09 -19.29
C GLY A 145 6.99 9.34 -18.72
N GLN A 146 7.71 9.94 -17.77
CA GLN A 146 8.77 9.26 -17.02
C GLN A 146 8.20 8.09 -16.21
N VAL A 147 7.08 8.28 -15.51
CA VAL A 147 6.41 7.21 -14.76
C VAL A 147 5.98 6.07 -15.67
N LEU A 148 5.36 6.37 -16.82
CA LEU A 148 4.91 5.34 -17.77
C LEU A 148 6.08 4.54 -18.34
N THR A 149 7.19 5.22 -18.65
CA THR A 149 8.42 4.55 -19.11
C THR A 149 8.99 3.62 -18.05
N ASP A 150 9.11 4.10 -16.81
CA ASP A 150 9.71 3.32 -15.72
C ASP A 150 8.84 2.13 -15.34
N VAL A 151 7.52 2.34 -15.18
CA VAL A 151 6.56 1.28 -14.86
C VAL A 151 6.50 0.25 -15.98
N GLY A 152 6.37 0.69 -17.25
CA GLY A 152 6.32 -0.21 -18.40
C GLY A 152 7.56 -1.09 -18.52
N ARG A 153 8.75 -0.56 -18.23
CA ARG A 153 10.00 -1.34 -18.18
C ARG A 153 10.01 -2.38 -17.06
N VAL A 154 9.48 -2.05 -15.89
CA VAL A 154 9.40 -3.00 -14.77
C VAL A 154 8.42 -4.13 -15.09
N MET A 155 7.24 -3.81 -15.62
CA MET A 155 6.24 -4.79 -16.07
C MET A 155 6.83 -5.72 -17.13
N ALA A 156 7.43 -5.17 -18.19
CA ALA A 156 8.06 -5.97 -19.24
C ALA A 156 9.17 -6.89 -18.70
N ARG A 157 10.04 -6.37 -17.82
CA ARG A 157 11.08 -7.19 -17.18
C ARG A 157 10.49 -8.32 -16.33
N ASN A 158 9.41 -8.06 -15.59
CA ASN A 158 8.72 -9.09 -14.81
C ASN A 158 8.03 -10.15 -15.69
N ILE A 159 7.59 -9.76 -16.89
CA ILE A 159 7.03 -10.68 -17.87
C ILE A 159 8.12 -11.64 -18.39
N ASP A 160 9.28 -11.10 -18.76
CA ASP A 160 10.41 -11.87 -19.28
C ASP A 160 11.07 -12.75 -18.21
N ALA A 161 11.31 -12.17 -17.04
CA ALA A 161 11.95 -12.80 -15.89
C ALA A 161 11.22 -12.40 -14.59
N PRO A 162 10.45 -13.32 -13.98
CA PRO A 162 9.68 -13.02 -12.78
C PRO A 162 10.54 -12.37 -11.69
N LEU A 163 10.11 -11.18 -11.23
CA LEU A 163 10.75 -10.46 -10.14
C LEU A 163 10.24 -10.98 -8.79
N THR A 164 11.02 -10.73 -7.74
CA THR A 164 10.47 -10.91 -6.38
C THR A 164 9.28 -9.98 -6.19
N ARG A 165 8.31 -10.38 -5.36
CA ARG A 165 7.09 -9.59 -5.20
C ARG A 165 7.36 -8.18 -4.68
N VAL A 166 8.35 -8.04 -3.81
CA VAL A 166 8.82 -6.73 -3.30
C VAL A 166 9.39 -5.89 -4.43
N ALA A 167 10.34 -6.43 -5.22
CA ALA A 167 10.97 -5.70 -6.31
C ALA A 167 9.97 -5.28 -7.40
N TYR A 168 8.97 -6.11 -7.69
CA TYR A 168 7.88 -5.74 -8.58
C TYR A 168 7.02 -4.63 -7.96
N SER A 169 6.59 -4.76 -6.70
CA SER A 169 5.73 -3.78 -6.01
C SER A 169 6.38 -2.39 -5.96
N GLU A 170 7.66 -2.32 -5.58
CA GLU A 170 8.44 -1.08 -5.56
C GLU A 170 8.67 -0.52 -6.97
N GLY A 171 8.87 -1.41 -7.96
CA GLY A 171 9.09 -1.02 -9.33
C GLY A 171 7.85 -0.49 -10.06
N VAL A 172 6.64 -0.94 -9.69
CA VAL A 172 5.38 -0.47 -10.31
C VAL A 172 4.68 0.56 -9.40
N LEU A 173 4.07 0.11 -8.30
CA LEU A 173 3.33 0.98 -7.39
C LEU A 173 4.27 1.90 -6.61
N GLY A 174 5.53 1.55 -6.38
CA GLY A 174 6.51 2.43 -5.74
C GLY A 174 6.79 3.66 -6.58
N ARG A 175 6.96 3.49 -7.89
CA ARG A 175 7.12 4.61 -8.83
C ARG A 175 5.88 5.49 -8.89
N ILE A 176 4.69 4.88 -8.92
CA ILE A 176 3.41 5.60 -8.95
C ILE A 176 3.18 6.37 -7.63
N THR A 177 3.46 5.75 -6.49
CA THR A 177 3.29 6.36 -5.16
C THR A 177 4.30 7.48 -4.94
N HIS A 178 5.55 7.26 -5.36
CA HIS A 178 6.58 8.29 -5.36
C HIS A 178 6.14 9.52 -6.15
N TYR A 179 5.72 9.32 -7.40
CA TYR A 179 5.17 10.39 -8.24
C TYR A 179 3.99 11.10 -7.58
N ALA A 180 3.03 10.35 -7.04
CA ALA A 180 1.84 10.93 -6.41
C ALA A 180 2.20 11.76 -5.17
N CYS A 181 3.15 11.30 -4.34
CA CYS A 181 3.62 12.03 -3.17
C CYS A 181 4.43 13.27 -3.57
N ALA A 182 5.34 13.17 -4.54
CA ALA A 182 6.11 14.31 -5.06
C ALA A 182 5.17 15.38 -5.65
N LEU A 183 4.11 14.97 -6.34
CA LEU A 183 3.12 15.87 -6.94
C LEU A 183 2.36 16.73 -5.91
N VAL A 184 2.14 16.20 -4.69
CA VAL A 184 1.28 16.86 -3.69
C VAL A 184 2.05 17.44 -2.50
N ALA A 185 3.29 16.99 -2.30
CA ALA A 185 4.09 17.27 -1.12
C ALA A 185 5.56 17.52 -1.50
N GLU A 186 5.76 18.25 -2.61
CA GLU A 186 7.07 18.73 -3.05
C GLU A 186 7.85 19.34 -1.87
N ASP A 187 9.11 18.97 -1.73
CA ASP A 187 10.07 19.42 -0.72
C ASP A 187 9.69 19.15 0.77
N VAL A 188 8.66 18.34 1.05
CA VAL A 188 8.34 17.95 2.43
C VAL A 188 9.37 16.97 3.00
N LEU A 189 9.98 16.15 2.15
CA LEU A 189 10.99 15.16 2.50
C LEU A 189 12.17 15.23 1.50
N PRO A 190 13.39 14.91 1.94
CA PRO A 190 14.49 14.62 1.02
C PRO A 190 14.10 13.52 0.02
N GLU A 191 14.53 13.64 -1.23
CA GLU A 191 14.20 12.69 -2.31
C GLU A 191 14.54 11.23 -1.96
N ALA A 192 15.66 10.99 -1.27
CA ALA A 192 16.05 9.65 -0.84
C ALA A 192 15.03 9.04 0.13
N ASP A 193 14.64 9.79 1.16
CA ASP A 193 13.65 9.37 2.16
C ASP A 193 12.28 9.18 1.51
N LEU A 194 11.88 10.09 0.61
CA LEU A 194 10.62 9.99 -0.11
C LEU A 194 10.57 8.68 -0.93
N ARG A 195 11.64 8.36 -1.65
CA ARG A 195 11.74 7.15 -2.47
C ARG A 195 11.68 5.87 -1.64
N GLU A 196 12.42 5.80 -0.54
CA GLU A 196 12.39 4.65 0.35
C GLU A 196 10.99 4.42 0.95
N LEU A 197 10.43 5.47 1.55
CA LEU A 197 9.16 5.38 2.27
C LEU A 197 7.95 5.15 1.35
N THR A 198 7.99 5.66 0.12
CA THR A 198 6.95 5.37 -0.89
C THR A 198 7.04 3.94 -1.41
N GLY A 199 8.22 3.30 -1.37
CA GLY A 199 8.39 1.86 -1.58
C GLY A 199 7.62 1.04 -0.55
N CYS A 200 7.66 1.43 0.74
CA CYS A 200 6.88 0.77 1.78
C CYS A 200 5.36 0.84 1.51
N VAL A 201 4.84 2.02 1.15
CA VAL A 201 3.41 2.17 0.81
C VAL A 201 3.02 1.34 -0.41
N ALA A 202 3.92 1.20 -1.39
CA ALA A 202 3.68 0.38 -2.56
C ALA A 202 3.56 -1.10 -2.23
N VAL A 203 4.42 -1.64 -1.35
CA VAL A 203 4.28 -3.02 -0.87
C VAL A 203 2.94 -3.22 -0.15
N ILE A 204 2.49 -2.24 0.63
CA ILE A 204 1.18 -2.29 1.30
C ILE A 204 0.03 -2.34 0.30
N ALA A 205 0.03 -1.37 -0.62
CA ALA A 205 -1.04 -1.24 -1.61
C ALA A 205 -1.07 -2.45 -2.56
N GLN A 206 0.09 -2.96 -2.98
CA GLN A 206 0.15 -4.14 -3.85
C GLN A 206 -0.36 -5.36 -3.12
N SER A 207 0.08 -5.60 -1.88
CA SER A 207 -0.40 -6.75 -1.11
C SER A 207 -1.91 -6.70 -0.85
N ALA A 208 -2.47 -5.49 -0.67
CA ALA A 208 -3.92 -5.31 -0.55
C ALA A 208 -4.65 -5.63 -1.88
N ASN A 209 -4.06 -5.28 -3.02
CA ASN A 209 -4.59 -5.65 -4.34
C ASN A 209 -4.54 -7.17 -4.53
N ASP A 210 -3.39 -7.80 -4.27
CA ASP A 210 -3.19 -9.24 -4.43
C ASP A 210 -4.15 -10.05 -3.54
N LEU A 211 -4.31 -9.57 -2.30
CA LEU A 211 -5.30 -10.12 -1.40
C LEU A 211 -6.71 -9.91 -1.96
N ARG A 212 -7.09 -8.73 -2.43
CA ARG A 212 -8.44 -8.54 -3.01
C ARG A 212 -8.69 -9.46 -4.20
N ASP A 213 -7.67 -9.69 -5.01
CA ASP A 213 -7.77 -10.31 -6.33
C ASP A 213 -7.58 -11.83 -6.29
N ASN A 214 -7.31 -12.40 -5.10
CA ASN A 214 -7.09 -13.84 -4.87
C ASN A 214 -5.86 -14.39 -5.60
N GLU A 215 -4.75 -13.65 -5.54
CA GLU A 215 -3.51 -14.03 -6.21
C GLU A 215 -2.76 -15.18 -5.50
N PHE A 216 -3.42 -16.34 -5.37
CA PHE A 216 -2.91 -17.52 -4.66
C PHE A 216 -1.56 -17.99 -5.18
N ALA A 217 -1.44 -18.08 -6.51
CA ALA A 217 -0.24 -18.58 -7.19
C ALA A 217 1.01 -17.73 -6.92
N ILE A 218 0.85 -16.40 -6.80
CA ILE A 218 1.96 -15.48 -6.51
C ILE A 218 2.56 -15.74 -5.12
N TYR A 219 1.73 -16.19 -4.18
CA TYR A 219 2.12 -16.42 -2.79
C TYR A 219 2.38 -17.91 -2.49
N GLY A 220 2.08 -18.82 -3.42
CA GLY A 220 2.07 -20.24 -3.16
C GLY A 220 1.02 -20.65 -2.11
N ALA A 221 -0.02 -19.84 -1.93
CA ALA A 221 -1.07 -20.10 -0.94
C ALA A 221 -2.07 -21.13 -1.46
N ALA A 222 -2.45 -22.09 -0.63
CA ALA A 222 -3.45 -23.11 -0.97
C ALA A 222 -4.87 -22.53 -0.99
N ASP A 223 -5.14 -21.54 -0.14
CA ASP A 223 -6.45 -20.94 0.01
C ASP A 223 -6.41 -19.46 0.43
N ARG A 224 -7.61 -18.93 0.69
CA ARG A 224 -7.83 -17.55 1.10
C ARG A 224 -7.27 -17.22 2.48
N GLU A 225 -7.37 -18.15 3.41
CA GLU A 225 -6.93 -17.95 4.79
C GLU A 225 -5.40 -17.86 4.82
N GLU A 226 -4.73 -18.78 4.11
CA GLU A 226 -3.29 -18.77 3.97
C GLU A 226 -2.77 -17.51 3.25
N LEU A 227 -3.42 -17.11 2.15
CA LEU A 227 -3.08 -15.86 1.46
C LEU A 227 -3.22 -14.65 2.38
N THR A 228 -4.32 -14.59 3.15
CA THR A 228 -4.56 -13.50 4.12
C THR A 228 -3.46 -13.46 5.17
N ARG A 229 -3.10 -14.61 5.75
CA ARG A 229 -2.01 -14.74 6.73
C ARG A 229 -0.68 -14.27 6.15
N MET A 230 -0.30 -14.73 4.96
CA MET A 230 0.95 -14.33 4.32
C MET A 230 1.01 -12.83 4.01
N VAL A 231 -0.10 -12.27 3.50
CA VAL A 231 -0.21 -10.83 3.20
C VAL A 231 -0.05 -10.00 4.47
N MET A 232 -0.79 -10.34 5.53
CA MET A 232 -0.79 -9.59 6.79
C MET A 232 0.56 -9.63 7.49
N LEU A 233 1.26 -10.77 7.49
CA LEU A 233 2.63 -10.87 8.01
C LEU A 233 3.62 -9.99 7.22
N ARG A 234 3.49 -9.97 5.88
CA ARG A 234 4.31 -9.11 5.03
C ARG A 234 4.04 -7.61 5.22
N GLN A 235 2.92 -7.22 5.85
CA GLN A 235 2.61 -5.81 6.13
C GLN A 235 3.37 -5.21 7.31
N LEU A 236 3.93 -6.02 8.21
CA LEU A 236 4.48 -5.53 9.48
C LEU A 236 5.60 -4.51 9.29
N THR A 237 6.59 -4.81 8.44
CA THR A 237 7.71 -3.91 8.18
C THR A 237 7.30 -2.70 7.33
N PRO A 238 6.61 -2.87 6.17
CA PRO A 238 6.19 -1.73 5.35
C PRO A 238 5.23 -0.77 6.07
N ALA A 239 4.40 -1.25 7.00
CA ALA A 239 3.48 -0.41 7.77
C ALA A 239 4.21 0.70 8.53
N LEU A 240 5.39 0.42 9.09
CA LEU A 240 6.21 1.40 9.81
C LEU A 240 6.66 2.53 8.87
N GLY A 241 7.23 2.18 7.72
CA GLY A 241 7.61 3.16 6.69
C GLY A 241 6.41 3.97 6.18
N GLY A 242 5.25 3.33 6.01
CA GLY A 242 4.01 4.01 5.66
C GLY A 242 3.55 5.03 6.71
N PHE A 243 3.62 4.70 8.00
CA PHE A 243 3.30 5.65 9.08
C PHE A 243 4.32 6.78 9.19
N ALA A 244 5.61 6.49 9.08
CA ALA A 244 6.67 7.50 9.06
C ALA A 244 6.46 8.50 7.91
N LEU A 245 6.15 8.00 6.71
CA LEU A 245 5.79 8.85 5.56
C LEU A 245 4.61 9.76 5.88
N LEU A 246 3.50 9.18 6.34
CA LEU A 246 2.26 9.91 6.59
C LEU A 246 2.41 10.93 7.71
N ALA A 247 3.24 10.66 8.72
CA ALA A 247 3.54 11.59 9.81
C ALA A 247 4.20 12.88 9.29
N LYS A 248 4.98 12.78 8.20
CA LYS A 248 5.66 13.92 7.57
C LYS A 248 4.79 14.58 6.49
N LEU A 249 4.22 13.79 5.58
CA LEU A 249 3.42 14.29 4.46
C LEU A 249 2.15 14.99 4.91
N GLY A 250 1.47 14.49 5.95
CA GLY A 250 0.23 15.08 6.42
C GLY A 250 0.34 16.54 6.80
N PRO A 251 1.14 16.89 7.82
CA PRO A 251 1.36 18.28 8.21
C PRO A 251 2.08 19.11 7.13
N GLY A 252 2.99 18.51 6.37
CA GLY A 252 3.80 19.21 5.37
C GLY A 252 3.06 19.54 4.07
N THR A 253 2.00 18.81 3.72
CA THR A 253 1.25 19.04 2.47
C THR A 253 0.36 20.28 2.60
N PRO A 254 0.52 21.33 1.77
CA PRO A 254 -0.25 22.58 1.90
C PRO A 254 -1.72 22.41 1.47
N SER A 255 -1.97 21.55 0.49
CA SER A 255 -3.30 21.36 -0.09
C SER A 255 -4.21 20.52 0.81
N LEU A 256 -5.29 21.13 1.32
CA LEU A 256 -6.32 20.41 2.08
C LEU A 256 -6.93 19.25 1.28
N GLY A 257 -7.10 19.42 -0.04
CA GLY A 257 -7.60 18.36 -0.92
C GLY A 257 -6.64 17.18 -1.02
N ALA A 258 -5.34 17.44 -1.13
CA ALA A 258 -4.33 16.39 -1.15
C ALA A 258 -4.18 15.68 0.20
N ARG A 259 -4.22 16.42 1.31
CA ARG A 259 -4.29 15.81 2.65
C ARG A 259 -5.52 14.91 2.79
N ALA A 260 -6.69 15.36 2.32
CA ALA A 260 -7.89 14.55 2.34
C ALA A 260 -7.76 13.29 1.47
N ALA A 261 -7.13 13.39 0.30
CA ALA A 261 -6.85 12.25 -0.57
C ALA A 261 -5.96 11.20 0.10
N MET A 262 -4.83 11.64 0.70
CA MET A 262 -3.92 10.74 1.42
C MET A 262 -4.58 10.10 2.64
N ALA A 263 -5.30 10.88 3.45
CA ALA A 263 -6.03 10.35 4.60
C ALA A 263 -7.11 9.36 4.18
N TYR A 264 -7.84 9.64 3.09
CA TYR A 264 -8.87 8.74 2.57
C TYR A 264 -8.27 7.40 2.11
N MET A 265 -7.16 7.44 1.36
CA MET A 265 -6.45 6.22 0.93
C MET A 265 -5.93 5.42 2.12
N THR A 266 -5.34 6.08 3.11
CA THR A 266 -4.85 5.45 4.35
C THR A 266 -5.99 4.74 5.09
N ILE A 267 -7.09 5.46 5.33
CA ILE A 267 -8.24 4.93 6.07
C ILE A 267 -8.89 3.76 5.34
N THR A 268 -9.08 3.86 4.02
CA THR A 268 -9.77 2.82 3.25
C THR A 268 -8.91 1.58 3.01
N THR A 269 -7.60 1.75 2.79
CA THR A 269 -6.65 0.63 2.65
C THR A 269 -6.51 -0.12 3.97
N SER A 270 -6.34 0.60 5.09
CA SER A 270 -6.32 -0.02 6.42
C SER A 270 -7.64 -0.72 6.73
N ALA A 271 -8.78 -0.10 6.44
CA ALA A 271 -10.09 -0.74 6.67
C ALA A 271 -10.27 -2.04 5.87
N PHE A 272 -9.74 -2.12 4.66
CA PHE A 272 -9.74 -3.34 3.86
C PHE A 272 -8.88 -4.43 4.50
N LEU A 273 -7.65 -4.11 4.90
CA LEU A 273 -6.73 -5.06 5.54
C LEU A 273 -7.26 -5.56 6.89
N CYS A 274 -7.78 -4.67 7.74
CA CYS A 274 -8.42 -5.07 9.00
C CYS A 274 -9.63 -5.97 8.75
N GLY A 275 -10.47 -5.62 7.77
CA GLY A 275 -11.64 -6.42 7.42
C GLY A 275 -11.30 -7.81 6.86
N ALA A 276 -10.11 -8.02 6.32
CA ALA A 276 -9.68 -9.33 5.82
C ALA A 276 -9.41 -10.34 6.95
N VAL A 277 -9.20 -9.87 8.18
CA VAL A 277 -8.99 -10.69 9.38
C VAL A 277 -10.10 -10.49 10.40
N ASP A 278 -11.28 -10.05 9.93
CA ASP A 278 -12.47 -9.76 10.75
C ASP A 278 -12.22 -8.75 11.90
N ALA A 279 -11.22 -7.89 11.75
CA ALA A 279 -10.91 -6.83 12.70
C ALA A 279 -11.70 -5.55 12.40
N PRO A 280 -12.12 -4.79 13.43
CA PRO A 280 -12.90 -3.58 13.22
C PRO A 280 -12.07 -2.50 12.52
N ALA A 281 -12.62 -1.92 11.46
CA ALA A 281 -12.03 -0.77 10.78
C ALA A 281 -11.96 0.45 11.71
N ALA A 282 -10.85 1.21 11.60
CA ALA A 282 -10.63 2.43 12.36
C ALA A 282 -11.81 3.43 12.26
N PHE A 283 -12.41 3.59 11.09
CA PHE A 283 -13.46 4.59 10.83
C PHE A 283 -14.65 4.02 10.06
N ARG A 284 -15.87 4.25 10.57
CA ARG A 284 -17.12 3.90 9.86
C ARG A 284 -17.47 4.85 8.72
N ARG A 285 -16.96 6.09 8.74
CA ARG A 285 -17.23 7.14 7.75
C ARG A 285 -15.91 7.69 7.18
N PRO A 286 -15.27 6.98 6.22
CA PRO A 286 -13.93 7.31 5.74
C PRO A 286 -13.79 8.74 5.20
N VAL A 287 -14.76 9.22 4.43
CA VAL A 287 -14.73 10.56 3.84
C VAL A 287 -14.79 11.67 4.89
N ALA A 288 -15.64 11.50 5.90
CA ALA A 288 -15.75 12.48 6.99
C ALA A 288 -14.47 12.51 7.82
N ALA A 289 -13.91 11.34 8.16
CA ALA A 289 -12.65 11.23 8.87
C ALA A 289 -11.48 11.81 8.08
N ALA A 290 -11.40 11.55 6.78
CA ALA A 290 -10.36 12.11 5.91
C ALA A 290 -10.45 13.64 5.81
N THR A 291 -11.67 14.19 5.70
CA THR A 291 -11.89 15.64 5.67
C THR A 291 -11.47 16.29 6.98
N LEU A 292 -11.79 15.65 8.12
CA LEU A 292 -11.40 16.13 9.44
C LEU A 292 -9.88 16.10 9.63
N ALA A 293 -9.22 14.99 9.26
CA ALA A 293 -7.77 14.85 9.31
C ALA A 293 -7.07 15.90 8.44
N ALA A 294 -7.62 16.21 7.26
CA ALA A 294 -7.07 17.21 6.36
C ALA A 294 -7.16 18.66 6.88
N ALA A 295 -8.06 18.92 7.82
CA ALA A 295 -8.31 20.26 8.34
C ALA A 295 -7.32 20.69 9.43
N SER A 296 -6.63 19.76 10.10
CA SER A 296 -5.71 20.08 11.20
C SER A 296 -4.68 18.97 11.43
N SER A 297 -3.44 19.35 11.74
CA SER A 297 -2.39 18.42 12.17
C SER A 297 -2.79 17.61 13.40
N VAL A 298 -3.56 18.18 14.33
CA VAL A 298 -4.06 17.46 15.51
C VAL A 298 -5.00 16.32 15.12
N TYR A 299 -5.92 16.58 14.19
CA TYR A 299 -6.82 15.55 13.69
C TYR A 299 -6.11 14.54 12.79
N TRP A 300 -5.06 14.96 12.08
CA TRP A 300 -4.18 14.07 11.34
C TRP A 300 -3.48 13.07 12.26
N THR A 301 -2.82 13.54 13.32
CA THR A 301 -2.15 12.66 14.29
C THR A 301 -3.13 11.69 14.94
N LYS A 302 -4.31 12.17 15.36
CA LYS A 302 -5.39 11.31 15.89
C LYS A 302 -5.86 10.26 14.88
N MET A 303 -5.88 10.60 13.59
CA MET A 303 -6.22 9.67 12.52
C MET A 303 -5.16 8.58 12.41
N LEU A 304 -3.88 8.94 12.36
CA LEU A 304 -2.78 7.96 12.29
C LEU A 304 -2.73 7.05 13.52
N GLU A 305 -2.85 7.58 14.74
CA GLU A 305 -2.88 6.78 15.97
C GLU A 305 -4.03 5.77 15.98
N ARG A 306 -5.19 6.16 15.41
CA ARG A 306 -6.37 5.29 15.36
C ARG A 306 -6.25 4.23 14.27
N VAL A 307 -5.66 4.57 13.12
CA VAL A 307 -5.32 3.60 12.07
C VAL A 307 -4.30 2.60 12.59
N ARG A 308 -3.22 3.06 13.25
CA ARG A 308 -2.20 2.21 13.86
C ARG A 308 -2.81 1.21 14.84
N ARG A 309 -3.58 1.69 15.83
CA ARG A 309 -4.26 0.81 16.81
C ARG A 309 -5.19 -0.22 16.16
N SER A 310 -5.86 0.14 15.07
CA SER A 310 -6.72 -0.78 14.33
C SER A 310 -5.89 -1.85 13.61
N GLY A 311 -4.75 -1.45 13.03
CA GLY A 311 -3.78 -2.38 12.43
C GLY A 311 -3.18 -3.33 13.48
N ASP A 312 -2.72 -2.80 14.61
CA ASP A 312 -2.18 -3.60 15.73
C ASP A 312 -3.20 -4.65 16.19
N ALA A 313 -4.46 -4.24 16.40
CA ALA A 313 -5.54 -5.16 16.77
C ALA A 313 -5.81 -6.23 15.70
N ALA A 314 -5.75 -5.87 14.42
CA ALA A 314 -5.91 -6.82 13.32
C ALA A 314 -4.78 -7.86 13.27
N ILE A 315 -3.54 -7.42 13.53
CA ILE A 315 -2.38 -8.32 13.63
C ILE A 315 -2.55 -9.28 14.79
N HIS A 316 -2.93 -8.78 15.98
CA HIS A 316 -3.18 -9.63 17.15
C HIS A 316 -4.27 -10.67 16.86
N GLN A 317 -5.41 -10.25 16.31
CA GLN A 317 -6.51 -11.15 15.97
C GLN A 317 -6.10 -12.24 14.97
N MET A 318 -5.29 -11.89 13.98
CA MET A 318 -4.74 -12.86 13.03
C MET A 318 -3.77 -13.85 13.70
N LEU A 319 -2.89 -13.38 14.58
CA LEU A 319 -1.93 -14.24 15.29
C LEU A 319 -2.65 -15.21 16.25
N ASP A 320 -3.67 -14.73 16.97
CA ASP A 320 -4.46 -15.53 17.91
C ASP A 320 -5.27 -16.63 17.19
N ALA A 321 -5.70 -16.38 15.95
CA ALA A 321 -6.48 -17.33 15.16
C ALA A 321 -5.62 -18.43 14.49
N SER A 322 -4.29 -18.29 14.45
CA SER A 322 -3.43 -19.15 13.64
C SER A 322 -3.04 -20.45 14.39
N PRO A 323 -3.39 -21.64 13.85
CA PRO A 323 -3.16 -22.92 14.52
C PRO A 323 -1.67 -23.26 14.73
N ASP A 324 -0.79 -22.78 13.85
CA ASP A 324 0.67 -22.91 14.00
C ASP A 324 1.21 -22.36 15.33
N PHE A 325 0.48 -21.41 15.93
CA PHE A 325 0.83 -20.80 17.22
C PHE A 325 0.06 -21.40 18.40
N THR A 326 -0.99 -22.19 18.15
CA THR A 326 -1.77 -22.84 19.21
C THR A 326 -1.28 -24.25 19.53
N THR A 327 -0.62 -24.97 18.60
CA THR A 327 -0.11 -26.34 18.82
C THR A 327 1.30 -26.45 19.41
N GLY A 328 1.87 -25.36 19.94
CA GLY A 328 3.17 -25.33 20.63
C GLY A 328 3.09 -25.19 22.16
N SER A 329 1.96 -25.53 22.78
CA SER A 329 1.68 -25.29 24.20
C SER A 329 2.29 -26.34 25.16
N ALA A 330 3.61 -26.52 25.14
CA ALA A 330 4.28 -27.24 26.24
C ALA A 330 5.49 -26.50 26.83
N SER A 331 6.12 -25.57 26.11
CA SER A 331 7.16 -24.69 26.69
C SER A 331 6.75 -23.23 26.82
N ALA A 332 5.84 -22.73 25.95
CA ALA A 332 5.41 -21.33 25.99
C ALA A 332 4.53 -20.98 27.22
N SER A 333 3.81 -21.95 27.79
CA SER A 333 2.94 -21.72 28.96
C SER A 333 3.70 -21.62 30.29
N GLN A 334 4.99 -21.98 30.33
CA GLN A 334 5.84 -21.75 31.50
C GLN A 334 6.57 -20.39 31.44
N VAL A 335 6.72 -19.79 30.26
CA VAL A 335 7.33 -18.46 30.07
C VAL A 335 6.38 -17.31 30.44
N LEU A 336 5.06 -17.56 30.38
CA LEU A 336 4.03 -16.58 30.78
C LEU A 336 3.62 -16.68 32.26
N GLY A 337 4.29 -17.54 33.05
CA GLY A 337 3.88 -17.90 34.41
C GLY A 337 4.72 -17.35 35.57
N ALA A 338 5.68 -16.45 35.32
CA ALA A 338 6.57 -15.94 36.37
C ALA A 338 6.54 -14.40 36.45
N GLY A 339 5.42 -13.86 36.93
CA GLY A 339 5.30 -12.45 37.28
C GLY A 339 4.16 -12.27 38.26
N ASP A 340 4.51 -12.12 39.54
CA ASP A 340 3.58 -12.01 40.66
C ASP A 340 2.56 -10.87 40.44
N LEU A 341 1.27 -11.17 40.60
CA LEU A 341 0.11 -10.30 40.29
C LEU A 341 -0.09 -9.15 41.30
N ALA A 342 0.94 -8.75 42.03
CA ALA A 342 0.83 -7.84 43.17
C ALA A 342 1.39 -6.43 42.95
N SER A 343 2.04 -6.11 41.83
CA SER A 343 2.53 -4.75 41.56
C SER A 343 1.75 -4.07 40.43
N THR A 344 0.81 -3.23 40.81
CA THR A 344 0.19 -2.21 39.95
C THR A 344 1.25 -1.22 39.46
N GLU A 345 1.69 -1.32 38.21
CA GLU A 345 2.30 -0.20 37.49
C GLU A 345 1.77 -0.11 36.05
N THR A 346 1.22 1.06 35.72
CA THR A 346 0.67 1.45 34.43
C THR A 346 1.76 1.84 33.43
N SER A 347 2.57 0.88 32.99
CA SER A 347 3.55 1.10 31.91
C SER A 347 3.57 -0.07 30.93
N LEU A 348 3.35 0.24 29.64
CA LEU A 348 3.36 -0.68 28.50
C LEU A 348 4.77 -1.17 28.09
N MET A 349 5.82 -0.66 28.73
CA MET A 349 7.23 -0.92 28.38
C MET A 349 7.70 -2.36 28.65
N PRO A 350 7.41 -2.99 29.81
CA PRO A 350 7.82 -4.37 30.08
C PRO A 350 7.22 -5.35 29.08
N LEU A 351 5.94 -5.14 28.72
CA LEU A 351 5.19 -6.00 27.83
C LEU A 351 5.73 -6.05 26.38
N ILE A 352 6.48 -5.05 25.93
CA ILE A 352 7.01 -4.95 24.56
C ILE A 352 8.47 -5.39 24.50
N VAL A 353 9.28 -4.98 25.47
CA VAL A 353 10.71 -5.35 25.53
C VAL A 353 10.85 -6.82 25.90
N ASP A 354 10.13 -7.30 26.91
CA ASP A 354 10.25 -8.69 27.38
C ASP A 354 9.67 -9.68 26.35
N THR A 355 8.61 -9.30 25.64
CA THR A 355 8.04 -10.09 24.54
C THR A 355 8.98 -10.14 23.32
N THR A 356 9.64 -9.03 23.00
CA THR A 356 10.62 -8.99 21.89
C THR A 356 11.82 -9.89 22.19
N PHE A 357 12.36 -9.87 23.41
CA PHE A 357 13.46 -10.74 23.78
C PHE A 357 13.06 -12.20 23.95
N ALA A 358 11.87 -12.49 24.49
CA ALA A 358 11.34 -13.84 24.53
C ALA A 358 11.22 -14.43 23.11
N LEU A 359 10.78 -13.63 22.13
CA LEU A 359 10.73 -14.04 20.72
C LEU A 359 12.14 -14.24 20.13
N VAL A 360 13.09 -13.35 20.42
CA VAL A 360 14.49 -13.50 19.99
C VAL A 360 15.16 -14.74 20.60
N HIS A 361 14.85 -15.08 21.85
CA HIS A 361 15.37 -16.29 22.52
C HIS A 361 14.79 -17.60 21.96
N THR A 362 13.69 -17.55 21.21
CA THR A 362 13.19 -18.74 20.48
C THR A 362 13.90 -18.97 19.15
N LEU A 363 14.80 -18.07 18.72
CA LEU A 363 15.62 -18.23 17.52
C LEU A 363 16.81 -19.19 17.80
N PRO A 364 17.31 -19.92 16.78
CA PRO A 364 18.44 -20.82 16.94
C PRO A 364 19.73 -20.09 17.38
N GLU A 365 20.45 -20.64 18.35
CA GLU A 365 21.68 -20.05 18.92
C GLU A 365 22.90 -20.01 17.97
N GLY A 366 22.85 -20.74 16.84
CA GLY A 366 23.94 -20.82 15.87
C GLY A 366 24.03 -19.62 14.91
N ARG A 367 25.18 -19.42 14.26
CA ARG A 367 25.32 -18.43 13.17
C ARG A 367 24.28 -18.73 12.07
N LEU A 368 23.45 -17.75 11.75
CA LEU A 368 22.48 -17.79 10.65
C LEU A 368 23.20 -17.96 9.31
N THR A 369 23.43 -19.22 8.93
CA THR A 369 24.25 -19.62 7.77
C THR A 369 23.45 -20.45 6.76
N GLY A 370 22.13 -20.59 6.97
CA GLY A 370 21.20 -21.26 6.07
C GLY A 370 19.87 -20.51 5.94
N GLU A 371 19.03 -20.92 4.99
CA GLU A 371 17.67 -20.41 4.83
C GLU A 371 16.87 -20.63 6.12
N LEU A 372 16.34 -19.55 6.68
CA LEU A 372 15.52 -19.57 7.89
C LEU A 372 14.20 -20.30 7.63
N SER A 373 13.69 -21.04 8.62
CA SER A 373 12.33 -21.55 8.56
C SER A 373 11.32 -20.39 8.56
N ASP A 374 10.17 -20.57 7.92
CA ASP A 374 9.10 -19.57 7.91
C ASP A 374 8.67 -19.12 9.31
N SER A 375 8.79 -20.01 10.31
CA SER A 375 8.55 -19.69 11.72
C SER A 375 9.60 -18.73 12.29
N ALA A 376 10.89 -18.93 11.98
CA ALA A 376 11.97 -18.07 12.46
C ALA A 376 11.97 -16.69 11.77
N ILE A 377 11.66 -16.66 10.46
CA ILE A 377 11.46 -15.40 9.71
C ILE A 377 10.30 -14.60 10.33
N ARG A 378 9.19 -15.27 10.63
CA ARG A 378 8.00 -14.66 11.23
C ARG A 378 8.29 -14.11 12.63
N THR A 379 8.98 -14.87 13.48
CA THR A 379 9.42 -14.43 14.81
C THR A 379 10.32 -13.21 14.74
N MET A 380 11.28 -13.19 13.81
CA MET A 380 12.19 -12.06 13.61
C MET A 380 11.44 -10.81 13.13
N MET A 381 10.50 -10.95 12.19
CA MET A 381 9.68 -9.82 11.71
C MET A 381 8.80 -9.21 12.80
N ILE A 382 8.24 -10.04 13.70
CA ILE A 382 7.44 -9.58 14.83
C ILE A 382 8.33 -8.89 15.86
N ALA A 383 9.49 -9.46 16.18
CA ALA A 383 10.48 -8.87 17.08
C ALA A 383 10.97 -7.50 16.56
N ASP A 384 11.27 -7.40 15.27
CA ASP A 384 11.64 -6.13 14.63
C ASP A 384 10.50 -5.12 14.68
N HIS A 385 9.26 -5.53 14.35
CA HIS A 385 8.11 -4.62 14.40
C HIS A 385 7.87 -4.05 15.81
N LEU A 386 8.04 -4.88 16.84
CA LEU A 386 7.92 -4.47 18.24
C LEU A 386 9.10 -3.59 18.69
N ALA A 387 10.32 -3.91 18.27
CA ALA A 387 11.53 -3.13 18.56
C ALA A 387 11.48 -1.74 17.90
N PHE A 388 11.10 -1.66 16.63
CA PHE A 388 10.91 -0.39 15.92
C PHE A 388 9.73 0.41 16.47
N GLY A 389 8.61 -0.26 16.78
CA GLY A 389 7.48 0.37 17.47
C GLY A 389 7.85 0.92 18.86
N ALA A 390 8.85 0.33 19.53
CA ALA A 390 9.43 0.86 20.76
C ALA A 390 10.33 2.08 20.50
N MET A 391 11.20 2.03 19.47
CA MET A 391 12.08 3.14 19.09
C MET A 391 11.32 4.40 18.65
N GLU A 392 10.22 4.27 17.90
CA GLU A 392 9.41 5.43 17.47
C GLU A 392 8.65 6.13 18.61
N ARG A 393 8.46 5.44 19.74
CA ARG A 393 7.81 6.00 20.93
C ARG A 393 8.80 6.71 21.87
N VAL A 394 10.10 6.62 21.59
CA VAL A 394 11.12 7.40 22.28
C VAL A 394 11.25 8.77 21.60
N PRO A 395 11.05 9.88 22.33
CA PRO A 395 11.21 11.21 21.75
C PRO A 395 12.63 11.40 21.21
N SER A 396 12.75 11.77 19.93
CA SER A 396 14.04 11.90 19.21
C SER A 396 15.00 12.97 19.76
N HIS A 397 14.57 13.74 20.77
CA HIS A 397 15.35 14.80 21.41
C HIS A 397 15.87 14.41 22.81
N GLU A 398 15.68 13.17 23.24
CA GLU A 398 16.18 12.66 24.52
C GLU A 398 17.22 11.55 24.31
N PRO A 399 18.51 11.92 24.09
CA PRO A 399 19.60 10.96 23.89
C PRO A 399 19.73 9.95 25.03
N ASP A 400 19.37 10.36 26.24
CA ASP A 400 19.41 9.48 27.42
C ASP A 400 18.26 8.46 27.43
N ALA A 401 17.12 8.77 26.81
CA ALA A 401 16.02 7.81 26.66
C ALA A 401 16.33 6.76 25.59
N ILE A 402 16.97 7.15 24.48
CA ILE A 402 17.48 6.23 23.45
C ILE A 402 18.61 5.37 24.02
N ARG A 403 19.54 5.98 24.76
CA ARG A 403 20.62 5.26 25.45
C ARG A 403 20.08 4.31 26.50
N ALA A 404 19.08 4.70 27.29
CA ALA A 404 18.44 3.83 28.27
C ALA A 404 17.68 2.67 27.61
N LEU A 405 17.02 2.89 26.47
CA LEU A 405 16.40 1.83 25.69
C LEU A 405 17.47 0.87 25.15
N ALA A 406 18.51 1.39 24.49
CA ALA A 406 19.62 0.59 23.96
C ALA A 406 20.36 -0.19 25.07
N THR A 407 20.63 0.43 26.22
CA THR A 407 21.26 -0.22 27.38
C THR A 407 20.34 -1.30 27.97
N ARG A 408 19.01 -1.09 28.03
CA ARG A 408 18.07 -2.13 28.48
C ARG A 408 17.97 -3.28 27.49
N LEU A 409 17.95 -2.99 26.19
CA LEU A 409 18.01 -4.02 25.14
C LEU A 409 19.31 -4.83 25.26
N GLN A 410 20.45 -4.17 25.48
CA GLN A 410 21.74 -4.84 25.64
C GLN A 410 21.85 -5.62 26.95
N LEU A 411 21.41 -5.08 28.09
CA LEU A 411 21.44 -5.76 29.38
C LEU A 411 20.52 -6.98 29.38
N ALA A 412 19.31 -6.88 28.81
CA ALA A 412 18.40 -8.02 28.66
C ALA A 412 18.98 -9.10 27.74
N ALA A 413 19.68 -8.72 26.67
CA ALA A 413 20.39 -9.66 25.80
C ALA A 413 21.59 -10.34 26.48
N LEU A 414 22.19 -9.70 27.48
CA LEU A 414 23.37 -10.20 28.21
C LEU A 414 23.01 -10.99 29.48
N ASP A 415 21.87 -10.71 30.12
CA ASP A 415 21.48 -11.33 31.41
C ASP A 415 21.20 -12.84 31.33
N ASN A 416 21.05 -13.40 30.13
CA ASN A 416 20.91 -14.85 29.92
C ASN A 416 22.21 -15.57 29.52
N SER A 417 23.36 -14.87 29.49
CA SER A 417 24.67 -15.52 29.29
C SER A 417 25.34 -15.97 30.61
N SER A 418 24.61 -15.90 31.72
CA SER A 418 25.12 -16.14 33.08
C SER A 418 24.30 -17.15 33.88
N HIS A 419 23.94 -18.30 33.31
CA HIS A 419 23.65 -19.48 34.14
C HIS A 419 24.21 -20.75 33.48
N PRO A 420 25.05 -21.53 34.20
CA PRO A 420 25.70 -22.74 33.67
C PRO A 420 24.74 -23.90 33.43
#